data_AF-A0A2D4FK02-F1
#
_entry.id   AF-A0A2D4FK02-F1
#
_cell.length_a   1.000
_cell.length_b   1.000
_cell.length_c   1.000
_cell.angle_alpha   90.00
_cell.angle_beta   90.00
_cell.angle_gamma   90.00
#
_symmetry.space_group_name_H-M   'P 1'
#
loop_
_entity.id
_entity.type
_entity.pdbx_description
1 polymer ?
#
loop_
_entity_poly.entity_id
_entity_poly.type
_entity_poly.pdbx_seq_one_letter_code
_entity_poly.pdbx_strand_id
1 'polypeptide(L)'
;EYMGGRKMAVASPFSGALQLTDLDDFIGPSQECIKPIKVNKSGKVAAKIRIEDDGTYFQVGQDGESQKLEKAKITLNDCLACSGCITSAESVLITQQSHEELSRVLNANKASSSPKKLVVVSVSPQSRASLAARFEMTPLDTAKKLTAFFKNLGVHFVFDTTFTRNFSLLENQREFVQRFQRRVEDKKALPMLAAACPGWICYAEKTHGSFIIPYISTTRSPQQIMGSLIKDHFAKQQSLAPDQIY
;
A
#
# COMPACT_ATOMS: atom_id res chain seq x y z
N GLU A 1 -1.14 42.67 -31.60
CA GLU A 1 -1.20 41.19 -31.68
C GLU A 1 0.01 40.61 -30.98
N TYR A 2 -0.17 40.01 -29.80
CA TYR A 2 0.90 39.32 -29.05
C TYR A 2 0.46 37.87 -28.87
N MET A 3 1.07 36.95 -29.62
CA MET A 3 0.93 35.50 -29.37
C MET A 3 1.79 35.12 -28.16
N GLY A 4 1.13 34.83 -27.04
CA GLY A 4 1.74 34.18 -25.88
C GLY A 4 1.69 32.65 -26.02
N GLY A 5 2.83 32.04 -26.34
CA GLY A 5 3.00 30.59 -26.30
C GLY A 5 3.00 30.07 -24.86
N ARG A 6 2.00 29.26 -24.49
CA ARG A 6 2.03 28.46 -23.25
C ARG A 6 3.07 27.36 -23.39
N LYS A 7 4.15 27.44 -22.59
CA LYS A 7 5.02 26.28 -22.33
C LYS A 7 4.19 25.21 -21.61
N MET A 8 4.01 24.06 -22.25
CA MET A 8 3.58 22.85 -21.54
C MET A 8 4.68 22.45 -20.56
N ALA A 9 4.36 22.42 -19.27
CA ALA A 9 5.22 21.82 -18.26
C ALA A 9 5.31 20.31 -18.57
N VAL A 10 6.52 19.82 -18.79
CA VAL A 10 6.82 18.40 -18.92
C VAL A 10 6.60 17.78 -17.54
N ALA A 11 5.55 16.95 -17.41
CA ALA A 11 5.30 16.20 -16.18
C ALA A 11 6.45 15.20 -15.96
N SER A 12 7.07 15.27 -14.77
CA SER A 12 8.09 14.33 -14.31
C SER A 12 7.52 12.89 -14.24
N PRO A 13 8.28 11.84 -14.61
CA PRO A 13 7.78 10.47 -14.74
C PRO A 13 7.56 9.74 -13.40
N PHE A 14 7.74 10.42 -12.26
CA PHE A 14 7.60 9.83 -10.93
C PHE A 14 6.16 9.93 -10.41
N SER A 15 5.72 8.91 -9.66
CA SER A 15 4.41 8.89 -9.01
C SER A 15 4.20 10.12 -8.11
N GLY A 16 2.98 10.67 -8.12
CA GLY A 16 2.60 11.86 -7.32
C GLY A 16 2.77 11.70 -5.79
N ALA A 17 3.06 10.49 -5.30
CA ALA A 17 3.46 10.27 -3.90
C ALA A 17 4.81 10.93 -3.55
N LEU A 18 5.72 11.09 -4.52
CA LEU A 18 7.01 11.76 -4.36
C LEU A 18 6.94 13.30 -4.56
N GLN A 19 5.81 13.81 -5.04
CA GLN A 19 5.62 15.24 -5.36
C GLN A 19 4.88 16.03 -4.27
N LEU A 20 4.50 15.39 -3.15
CA LEU A 20 3.70 16.03 -2.10
C LEU A 20 4.48 17.00 -1.19
N THR A 21 5.78 17.20 -1.42
CA THR A 21 6.63 18.07 -0.61
C THR A 21 7.66 18.83 -1.47
N ASP A 22 7.69 20.16 -1.35
CA ASP A 22 8.76 21.07 -1.83
C ASP A 22 10.08 20.88 -1.04
N LEU A 23 10.52 19.64 -0.86
CA LEU A 23 11.78 19.28 -0.21
C LEU A 23 12.64 18.57 -1.25
N ASP A 24 13.63 19.29 -1.79
CA ASP A 24 14.66 18.76 -2.70
C ASP A 24 15.59 17.78 -1.95
N ASP A 25 15.08 16.60 -1.59
CA ASP A 25 15.87 15.51 -1.02
C ASP A 25 16.54 14.71 -2.16
N PHE A 26 17.54 15.32 -2.80
CA PHE A 26 18.39 14.62 -3.78
C PHE A 26 19.35 13.67 -3.04
N ILE A 27 19.01 12.38 -2.97
CA ILE A 27 19.95 11.33 -2.57
C ILE A 27 20.64 10.85 -3.85
N GLY A 28 21.95 11.10 -3.97
CA GLY A 28 22.76 10.56 -5.06
C GLY A 28 22.66 9.02 -5.13
N PRO A 29 22.83 8.40 -6.30
CA PRO A 29 22.59 6.96 -6.49
C PRO A 29 23.51 6.13 -5.59
N SER A 30 22.99 5.66 -4.45
CA SER A 30 23.69 4.73 -3.58
C SER A 30 23.55 3.32 -4.15
N GLN A 31 24.67 2.60 -4.18
CA GLN A 31 24.72 1.21 -4.60
C GLN A 31 23.83 0.37 -3.67
N GLU A 32 22.85 -0.32 -4.27
CA GLU A 32 21.97 -1.35 -3.70
C GLU A 32 21.26 -0.99 -2.38
N CYS A 33 20.17 -0.22 -2.47
CA CYS A 33 19.28 0.02 -1.33
C CYS A 33 18.23 -1.08 -1.13
N ILE A 34 18.69 -2.27 -0.77
CA ILE A 34 17.82 -3.38 -0.38
C ILE A 34 18.18 -3.75 1.05
N LYS A 35 17.19 -3.81 1.96
CA LYS A 35 17.39 -4.41 3.27
C LYS A 35 17.32 -5.93 3.10
N PRO A 36 18.45 -6.67 3.13
CA PRO A 36 18.38 -8.11 3.02
C PRO A 36 17.67 -8.64 4.26
N ILE A 37 16.66 -9.48 4.07
CA ILE A 37 16.08 -10.23 5.20
C ILE A 37 17.22 -11.05 5.79
N LYS A 38 17.57 -10.77 7.05
CA LYS A 38 18.57 -11.53 7.78
C LYS A 38 17.98 -12.90 8.11
N VAL A 39 18.11 -13.84 7.17
CA VAL A 39 17.84 -15.25 7.42
C VAL A 39 19.05 -15.79 8.17
N ASN A 40 18.88 -16.17 9.43
CA ASN A 40 19.88 -16.96 10.14
C ASN A 40 19.99 -18.30 9.43
N LYS A 41 20.95 -18.43 8.51
CA LYS A 41 21.21 -19.70 7.82
C LYS A 41 21.92 -20.64 8.79
N SER A 42 21.17 -21.40 9.58
CA SER A 42 21.68 -22.61 10.22
C SER A 42 21.78 -23.72 9.15
N GLY A 43 22.95 -23.82 8.49
CA GLY A 43 23.32 -24.95 7.64
C GLY A 43 23.35 -24.68 6.13
N LYS A 44 24.44 -25.11 5.47
CA LYS A 44 24.74 -24.96 4.04
C LYS A 44 24.12 -26.05 3.13
N VAL A 45 22.98 -26.63 3.48
CA VAL A 45 22.42 -27.77 2.70
C VAL A 45 20.93 -27.60 2.47
N ALA A 46 20.47 -28.00 1.28
CA ALA A 46 19.07 -27.97 0.85
C ALA A 46 18.18 -28.80 1.81
N ALA A 47 17.58 -28.12 2.78
CA ALA A 47 16.65 -28.72 3.73
C ALA A 47 15.22 -28.63 3.20
N LYS A 48 14.42 -29.67 3.45
CA LYS A 48 13.03 -29.74 2.99
C LYS A 48 12.16 -28.93 3.95
N ILE A 49 11.45 -27.94 3.42
CA ILE A 49 10.46 -27.17 4.20
C ILE A 49 9.16 -27.97 4.22
N ARG A 50 8.67 -28.31 5.42
CA ARG A 50 7.36 -28.92 5.66
C ARG A 50 6.45 -27.86 6.30
N ILE A 51 5.23 -27.77 5.78
CA ILE A 51 4.17 -26.93 6.35
C ILE A 51 3.18 -27.90 6.99
N GLU A 52 2.96 -27.77 8.30
CA GLU A 52 1.95 -28.55 9.01
C GLU A 52 0.57 -27.91 8.87
N ASP A 53 -0.49 -28.64 9.23
CA ASP A 53 -1.89 -28.19 9.11
C ASP A 53 -2.20 -26.95 9.98
N ASP A 54 -1.36 -26.66 10.98
CA ASP A 54 -1.42 -25.46 11.82
C ASP A 54 -0.71 -24.23 11.20
N GLY A 55 -0.16 -24.38 9.98
CA GLY A 55 0.55 -23.32 9.25
C GLY A 55 1.96 -23.04 9.77
N THR A 56 2.50 -23.87 10.65
CA THR A 56 3.88 -23.75 11.11
C THR A 56 4.85 -24.34 10.09
N TYR A 57 5.99 -23.66 9.92
CA TYR A 57 7.04 -24.04 9.00
C TYR A 57 8.11 -24.81 9.76
N PHE A 58 8.45 -26.00 9.30
CA PHE A 58 9.55 -26.80 9.82
C PHE A 58 10.60 -27.00 8.73
N GLN A 59 11.85 -26.85 9.10
CA GLN A 59 12.99 -27.30 8.32
C GLN A 59 13.33 -28.72 8.75
N VAL A 60 13.21 -29.69 7.85
CA VAL A 60 13.63 -31.08 8.10
C VAL A 60 15.04 -31.26 7.55
N GLY A 61 15.98 -31.56 8.44
CA GLY A 61 17.36 -31.92 8.10
C GLY A 61 17.44 -33.29 7.42
N GLN A 62 18.57 -33.61 6.80
CA GLN A 62 18.80 -34.94 6.22
C GLN A 62 18.78 -36.05 7.28
N ASP A 63 19.06 -35.70 8.54
CA ASP A 63 19.10 -36.61 9.69
C ASP A 63 17.71 -36.86 10.32
N GLY A 64 16.64 -36.30 9.74
CA GLY A 64 15.26 -36.42 10.23
C GLY A 64 14.90 -35.46 11.38
N GLU A 65 15.86 -34.68 11.90
CA GLU A 65 15.58 -33.64 12.89
C GLU A 65 14.76 -32.50 12.26
N SER A 66 13.68 -32.11 12.95
CA SER A 66 12.79 -31.02 12.55
C SER A 66 13.02 -29.78 13.40
N GLN A 67 13.43 -28.68 12.76
CA GLN A 67 13.58 -27.39 13.41
C GLN A 67 12.42 -26.47 13.04
N LYS A 68 11.72 -25.92 14.03
CA LYS A 68 10.66 -24.92 13.79
C LYS A 68 11.30 -23.63 13.27
N LEU A 69 10.88 -23.20 12.08
CA LEU A 69 11.31 -21.94 11.49
C LEU A 69 10.56 -20.78 12.15
N GLU A 70 11.30 -19.72 12.48
CA GLU A 70 10.70 -18.48 12.96
C GLU A 70 9.89 -17.81 11.85
N LYS A 71 8.71 -17.31 12.21
CA LYS A 71 7.88 -16.54 11.28
C LYS A 71 8.59 -15.22 10.99
N ALA A 72 8.96 -15.00 9.72
CA ALA A 72 9.49 -13.73 9.28
C ALA A 72 8.49 -12.60 9.61
N LYS A 73 8.97 -11.60 10.35
CA LYS A 73 8.22 -10.37 10.63
C LYS A 73 8.75 -9.28 9.71
N ILE A 74 7.83 -8.65 8.98
CA ILE A 74 8.14 -7.55 8.07
C ILE A 74 7.28 -6.37 8.55
N THR A 75 7.92 -5.24 8.85
CA THR A 75 7.24 -3.99 9.21
C THR A 75 6.92 -3.17 7.96
N LEU A 76 6.06 -2.15 8.09
CA LEU A 76 5.80 -1.22 6.99
C LEU A 76 7.08 -0.50 6.55
N ASN A 77 7.96 -0.17 7.50
CA ASN A 77 9.28 0.34 7.21
C ASN A 77 10.09 -0.69 6.41
N ASP A 78 10.08 -1.97 6.77
CA ASP A 78 10.78 -2.98 5.96
C ASP A 78 10.22 -3.13 4.53
N CYS A 79 8.93 -2.80 4.32
CA CYS A 79 8.28 -2.82 3.00
C CYS A 79 8.51 -1.56 2.16
N LEU A 80 8.59 -0.38 2.80
CA LEU A 80 8.66 0.92 2.13
C LEU A 80 10.05 1.56 2.20
N ALA A 81 10.94 0.98 3.02
CA ALA A 81 12.23 1.53 3.32
C ALA A 81 13.34 0.48 3.36
N CYS A 82 14.43 0.84 2.71
CA CYS A 82 15.73 0.28 2.97
C CYS A 82 16.47 1.17 3.98
N SER A 83 17.21 0.57 4.91
CA SER A 83 17.98 1.28 5.93
C SER A 83 19.05 2.16 5.27
N GLY A 84 18.71 3.41 4.94
CA GLY A 84 19.61 4.38 4.32
C GLY A 84 19.04 5.20 3.14
N CYS A 85 17.88 4.85 2.55
CA CYS A 85 17.27 5.64 1.46
C CYS A 85 15.79 5.94 1.66
N ILE A 86 15.39 6.21 2.91
CA ILE A 86 14.15 6.95 3.16
C ILE A 86 14.53 8.43 3.15
N THR A 87 13.92 9.20 2.26
CA THR A 87 14.00 10.65 2.32
C THR A 87 13.30 11.16 3.59
N SER A 88 13.60 12.39 4.00
CA SER A 88 12.90 13.01 5.13
C SER A 88 11.40 13.12 4.81
N ALA A 89 11.06 13.42 3.55
CA ALA A 89 9.70 13.43 3.04
C ALA A 89 8.98 12.08 3.15
N GLU A 90 9.62 10.98 2.71
CA GLU A 90 9.05 9.63 2.83
C GLU A 90 8.84 9.21 4.30
N SER A 91 9.74 9.62 5.19
CA SER A 91 9.60 9.35 6.64
C SER A 91 8.37 10.05 7.21
N VAL A 92 8.15 11.32 6.86
CA VAL A 92 6.96 12.08 7.28
C VAL A 92 5.68 11.44 6.74
N LEU A 93 5.67 11.01 5.48
CA LEU A 93 4.50 10.34 4.88
C LEU A 93 4.16 9.03 5.60
N ILE A 94 5.17 8.24 5.99
CA ILE A 94 4.95 7.01 6.75
C ILE A 94 4.40 7.33 8.16
N THR A 95 4.96 8.33 8.84
CA THR A 95 4.47 8.76 10.16
C THR A 95 3.03 9.30 10.10
N GLN A 96 2.66 10.00 9.03
CA GLN A 96 1.27 10.45 8.80
C GLN A 96 0.28 9.29 8.56
N GLN A 97 0.76 8.08 8.29
CA GLN A 97 -0.07 6.88 8.12
C GLN A 97 -0.07 6.00 9.39
N SER A 98 0.33 6.55 10.54
CA SER A 98 0.44 5.80 11.80
C SER A 98 -0.86 5.84 12.64
N HIS A 99 -0.96 4.91 13.59
CA HIS A 99 -2.10 4.86 14.51
C HIS A 99 -2.08 6.03 15.52
N GLU A 100 -0.90 6.58 15.81
CA GLU A 100 -0.72 7.78 16.62
C GLU A 100 -1.32 9.01 15.94
N GLU A 101 -1.14 9.14 14.62
CA GLU A 101 -1.79 10.19 13.82
C GLU A 101 -3.32 10.11 13.93
N LEU A 102 -3.89 8.92 13.68
CA LEU A 102 -5.32 8.68 13.81
C LEU A 102 -5.82 9.04 15.22
N SER A 103 -5.09 8.62 16.26
CA SER A 103 -5.43 8.92 17.65
C SER A 103 -5.41 10.42 17.93
N ARG A 104 -4.44 11.15 17.38
CA ARG A 104 -4.34 12.61 17.51
C ARG A 104 -5.54 13.31 16.87
N VAL A 105 -5.92 12.92 15.66
CA VAL A 105 -7.08 13.49 14.95
C VAL A 105 -8.38 13.20 15.71
N LEU A 106 -8.56 11.97 16.21
CA LEU A 106 -9.73 11.59 17.00
C LEU A 106 -9.80 12.36 18.32
N ASN A 107 -8.68 12.56 19.01
CA ASN A 107 -8.64 13.34 20.25
C ASN A 107 -8.91 14.83 20.01
N ALA A 108 -8.36 15.40 18.93
CA ALA A 108 -8.65 16.77 18.53
C ALA A 108 -10.15 16.98 18.25
N ASN A 109 -10.80 16.02 17.58
CA ASN A 109 -12.25 16.04 17.34
C ASN A 109 -13.10 15.92 18.62
N LYS A 110 -12.57 15.31 19.69
CA LYS A 110 -13.23 15.23 21.00
C LYS A 110 -13.08 16.52 21.80
N ALA A 111 -11.91 17.16 21.74
CA ALA A 111 -11.57 18.34 22.53
C ALA A 111 -12.12 19.66 21.97
N SER A 112 -12.27 19.80 20.64
CA SER A 112 -12.66 21.06 20.01
C SER A 112 -14.17 21.18 19.74
N SER A 113 -14.70 22.41 19.83
CA SER A 113 -16.07 22.78 19.47
C SER A 113 -16.26 23.06 17.98
N SER A 114 -15.22 23.40 17.19
CA SER A 114 -15.24 23.44 15.71
C SER A 114 -13.87 23.84 15.11
N PRO A 115 -13.58 23.51 13.83
CA PRO A 115 -14.28 22.58 12.95
C PRO A 115 -13.73 21.15 13.09
N LYS A 116 -14.64 20.19 13.27
CA LYS A 116 -14.30 18.76 13.38
C LYS A 116 -14.09 18.16 11.99
N LYS A 117 -13.08 17.30 11.86
CA LYS A 117 -12.91 16.51 10.63
C LYS A 117 -13.84 15.31 10.63
N LEU A 118 -14.48 15.03 9.50
CA LEU A 118 -15.22 13.78 9.31
C LEU A 118 -14.20 12.66 9.10
N VAL A 119 -14.07 11.77 10.08
CA VAL A 119 -13.08 10.68 10.09
C VAL A 119 -13.65 9.43 9.44
N VAL A 120 -12.97 8.90 8.43
CA VAL A 120 -13.33 7.67 7.72
C VAL A 120 -12.22 6.63 7.87
N VAL A 121 -12.60 5.38 8.17
CA VAL A 121 -11.70 4.23 8.14
C VAL A 121 -12.13 3.27 7.05
N SER A 122 -11.18 2.84 6.21
CA SER A 122 -11.41 1.81 5.19
C SER A 122 -10.66 0.55 5.56
N VAL A 123 -11.36 -0.57 5.68
CA VAL A 123 -10.81 -1.86 6.14
C VAL A 123 -10.62 -2.79 4.95
N SER A 124 -9.42 -3.39 4.84
CA SER A 124 -9.12 -4.34 3.78
C SER A 124 -9.75 -5.73 4.04
N PRO A 125 -10.16 -6.45 2.98
CA PRO A 125 -10.62 -7.83 3.10
C PRO A 125 -9.58 -8.75 3.76
N GLN A 126 -8.30 -8.51 3.49
CA GLN A 126 -7.19 -9.28 4.05
C GLN A 126 -7.03 -9.05 5.55
N SER A 127 -7.13 -7.79 6.01
CA SER A 127 -7.11 -7.46 7.44
C SER A 127 -8.28 -8.13 8.17
N ARG A 128 -9.48 -8.05 7.58
CA ARG A 128 -10.68 -8.70 8.12
C ARG A 128 -10.52 -10.22 8.18
N ALA A 129 -10.06 -10.85 7.11
CA ALA A 129 -9.85 -12.31 7.07
C ALA A 129 -8.78 -12.76 8.07
N SER A 130 -7.67 -12.04 8.19
CA SER A 130 -6.61 -12.36 9.15
C SER A 130 -7.08 -12.25 10.60
N LEU A 131 -7.90 -11.25 10.92
CA LEU A 131 -8.47 -11.10 12.26
C LEU A 131 -9.55 -12.15 12.53
N ALA A 132 -10.36 -12.47 11.53
CA ALA A 132 -11.36 -13.53 11.63
C ALA A 132 -10.71 -14.88 11.97
N ALA A 133 -9.62 -15.24 11.28
CA ALA A 133 -8.84 -16.43 11.59
C ALA A 133 -8.22 -16.37 13.00
N ARG A 134 -7.63 -15.23 13.39
CA ARG A 134 -6.94 -15.08 14.69
C ARG A 134 -7.87 -15.22 15.90
N PHE A 135 -9.11 -14.74 15.77
CA PHE A 135 -10.11 -14.72 16.83
C PHE A 135 -11.16 -15.82 16.67
N GLU A 136 -10.99 -16.74 15.73
CA GLU A 136 -11.92 -17.85 15.46
C GLU A 136 -13.36 -17.36 15.22
N MET A 137 -13.47 -16.32 14.40
CA MET A 137 -14.73 -15.64 14.10
C MET A 137 -15.10 -15.76 12.63
N THR A 138 -16.39 -15.58 12.33
CA THR A 138 -16.83 -15.40 10.94
C THR A 138 -16.37 -14.03 10.41
N PRO A 139 -16.11 -13.90 9.09
CA PRO A 139 -15.75 -12.60 8.50
C PRO A 139 -16.81 -11.51 8.76
N LEU A 140 -18.09 -11.88 8.82
CA LEU A 140 -19.18 -10.95 9.10
C LEU A 140 -19.13 -10.44 10.55
N ASP A 141 -18.92 -11.32 11.52
CA ASP A 141 -18.81 -10.91 12.92
C ASP A 141 -17.55 -10.09 13.16
N THR A 142 -16.45 -10.43 12.49
CA THR A 142 -15.22 -9.62 12.52
C THR A 142 -15.47 -8.22 11.96
N ALA A 143 -16.18 -8.09 10.83
CA ALA A 143 -16.56 -6.78 10.29
C ALA A 143 -17.41 -5.97 11.29
N LYS A 144 -18.41 -6.60 11.91
CA LYS A 144 -19.27 -5.94 12.91
C LYS A 144 -18.46 -5.47 14.12
N LYS A 145 -17.60 -6.32 14.68
CA LYS A 145 -16.75 -5.96 15.82
C LYS A 145 -15.74 -4.86 15.47
N LEU A 146 -15.10 -4.91 14.30
CA LEU A 146 -14.22 -3.84 13.84
C LEU A 146 -14.95 -2.52 13.66
N THR A 147 -16.16 -2.57 13.09
CA THR A 147 -17.01 -1.39 12.93
C THR A 147 -17.34 -0.78 14.28
N ALA A 148 -17.80 -1.60 15.24
CA ALA A 148 -18.08 -1.15 16.60
C ALA A 148 -16.84 -0.56 17.28
N PHE A 149 -15.69 -1.22 17.16
CA PHE A 149 -14.41 -0.75 17.70
C PHE A 149 -14.07 0.65 17.18
N PHE A 150 -14.05 0.87 15.86
CA PHE A 150 -13.72 2.18 15.29
C PHE A 150 -14.75 3.25 15.62
N LYS A 151 -16.04 2.90 15.60
CA LYS A 151 -17.13 3.82 16.00
C LYS A 151 -16.95 4.27 17.46
N ASN A 152 -16.62 3.36 18.37
CA ASN A 152 -16.35 3.68 19.78
C ASN A 152 -15.13 4.60 19.96
N LEU A 153 -14.15 4.53 19.06
CA LEU A 153 -13.00 5.46 19.09
C LEU A 153 -13.36 6.88 18.64
N GLY A 154 -14.46 7.07 17.91
CA GLY A 154 -14.91 8.36 17.36
C GLY A 154 -14.83 8.46 15.82
N VAL A 155 -14.63 7.34 15.12
CA VAL A 155 -14.67 7.30 13.65
C VAL A 155 -16.11 7.47 13.17
N HIS A 156 -16.32 8.30 12.14
CA HIS A 156 -17.65 8.62 11.63
C HIS A 156 -18.15 7.58 10.63
N PHE A 157 -17.29 7.04 9.77
CA PHE A 157 -17.65 6.02 8.79
C PHE A 157 -16.60 4.92 8.70
N VAL A 158 -17.06 3.67 8.55
CA VAL A 158 -16.20 2.50 8.36
C VAL A 158 -16.62 1.82 7.06
N PHE A 159 -15.74 1.83 6.07
CA PHE A 159 -15.98 1.22 4.76
C PHE A 159 -15.15 -0.04 4.57
N ASP A 160 -15.62 -0.93 3.70
CA ASP A 160 -14.91 -2.14 3.29
C ASP A 160 -14.32 -1.93 1.89
N THR A 161 -13.02 -2.22 1.70
CA THR A 161 -12.36 -2.01 0.40
C THR A 161 -12.62 -3.10 -0.63
N THR A 162 -13.44 -4.12 -0.33
CA THR A 162 -13.84 -5.18 -1.28
C THR A 162 -14.38 -4.59 -2.57
N PHE A 163 -15.25 -3.59 -2.48
CA PHE A 163 -15.85 -3.00 -3.69
C PHE A 163 -14.80 -2.27 -4.54
N THR A 164 -13.87 -1.54 -3.92
CA THR A 164 -12.75 -0.87 -4.61
C THR A 164 -11.73 -1.85 -5.17
N ARG A 165 -11.61 -3.03 -4.55
CA ARG A 165 -10.81 -4.12 -5.08
C ARG A 165 -11.40 -4.66 -6.38
N ASN A 166 -12.72 -4.73 -6.49
CA ASN A 166 -13.40 -5.11 -7.73
C ASN A 166 -13.19 -4.07 -8.83
N PHE A 167 -13.25 -2.78 -8.52
CA PHE A 167 -12.89 -1.73 -9.48
C PHE A 167 -11.44 -1.90 -9.98
N SER A 168 -10.48 -2.05 -9.07
CA SER A 168 -9.08 -2.28 -9.44
C SER A 168 -8.91 -3.52 -10.32
N LEU A 169 -9.63 -4.61 -10.03
CA LEU A 169 -9.59 -5.83 -10.83
C LEU A 169 -10.11 -5.60 -12.26
N LEU A 170 -11.26 -4.94 -12.40
CA LEU A 170 -11.87 -4.66 -13.71
C LEU A 170 -10.98 -3.74 -14.56
N GLU A 171 -10.38 -2.70 -13.96
CA GLU A 171 -9.47 -1.83 -14.68
C GLU A 171 -8.16 -2.54 -15.07
N ASN A 172 -7.61 -3.38 -14.19
CA ASN A 172 -6.44 -4.20 -14.55
C ASN A 172 -6.77 -5.16 -15.70
N GLN A 173 -7.95 -5.77 -15.70
CA GLN A 173 -8.39 -6.63 -16.80
C GLN A 173 -8.46 -5.85 -18.12
N ARG A 174 -9.07 -4.65 -18.11
CA ARG A 174 -9.16 -3.78 -19.29
C ARG A 174 -7.78 -3.38 -19.80
N GLU A 175 -6.90 -2.93 -18.91
CA GLU A 175 -5.53 -2.56 -19.26
C GLU A 175 -4.77 -3.75 -19.85
N PHE A 176 -4.90 -4.94 -19.26
CA PHE A 176 -4.26 -6.14 -19.77
C PHE A 176 -4.73 -6.47 -21.19
N VAL A 177 -6.04 -6.44 -21.46
CA VAL A 177 -6.59 -6.72 -22.79
C VAL A 177 -6.06 -5.71 -23.81
N GLN A 178 -6.04 -4.42 -23.48
CA GLN A 178 -5.51 -3.36 -24.35
C GLN A 178 -4.01 -3.58 -24.64
N ARG A 179 -3.20 -3.86 -23.61
CA ARG A 179 -1.77 -4.17 -23.76
C ARG A 179 -1.54 -5.42 -24.60
N PHE A 180 -2.33 -6.47 -24.37
CA PHE A 180 -2.23 -7.72 -25.11
C PHE A 180 -2.54 -7.54 -26.60
N GLN A 181 -3.53 -6.72 -26.95
CA GLN A 181 -3.87 -6.43 -28.34
C GLN A 181 -2.72 -5.73 -29.08
N ARG A 182 -2.06 -4.75 -28.44
CA ARG A 182 -0.94 -3.99 -29.03
C ARG A 182 0.44 -4.63 -28.89
N ARG A 183 0.55 -5.87 -28.36
CA ARG A 183 1.83 -6.52 -28.02
C ARG A 183 2.81 -6.67 -29.19
N VAL A 184 2.33 -6.68 -30.43
CA VAL A 184 3.16 -6.79 -31.64
C VAL A 184 3.79 -5.45 -32.00
N GLU A 185 3.07 -4.36 -31.78
CA GLU A 185 3.47 -2.98 -32.10
C GLU A 185 4.28 -2.35 -30.97
N ASP A 186 3.89 -2.62 -29.72
CA ASP A 186 4.53 -2.12 -28.51
C ASP A 186 5.22 -3.26 -27.75
N LYS A 187 6.55 -3.36 -27.92
CA LYS A 187 7.40 -4.32 -27.21
C LYS A 187 7.41 -4.11 -25.68
N LYS A 188 6.90 -2.98 -25.18
CA LYS A 188 6.77 -2.68 -23.75
C LYS A 188 5.37 -2.98 -23.19
N ALA A 189 4.45 -3.47 -24.04
CA ALA A 189 3.10 -3.78 -23.60
C ALA A 189 3.06 -4.97 -22.62
N LEU A 190 3.97 -5.94 -22.78
CA LEU A 190 4.04 -7.15 -21.95
C LEU A 190 5.48 -7.47 -21.54
N PRO A 191 5.71 -8.04 -20.33
CA PRO A 191 4.70 -8.43 -19.34
C PRO A 191 4.02 -7.23 -18.65
N MET A 192 2.77 -7.40 -18.21
CA MET A 192 2.09 -6.40 -17.39
C MET A 192 2.29 -6.75 -15.91
N LEU A 193 3.00 -5.90 -15.18
CA LEU A 193 3.33 -6.06 -13.77
C LEU A 193 2.29 -5.37 -12.90
N ALA A 194 1.91 -6.01 -11.79
CA ALA A 194 0.93 -5.45 -10.88
C ALA A 194 1.44 -4.15 -10.21
N ALA A 195 0.52 -3.23 -9.90
CA ALA A 195 0.86 -1.94 -9.30
C ALA A 195 0.23 -1.68 -7.92
N ALA A 196 -0.55 -2.64 -7.41
CA ALA A 196 -1.34 -2.42 -6.19
C ALA A 196 -0.49 -2.35 -4.90
N CYS A 197 0.73 -2.89 -4.89
CA CYS A 197 1.60 -2.93 -3.72
C CYS A 197 2.56 -1.72 -3.70
N PRO A 198 2.46 -0.82 -2.71
CA PRO A 198 3.33 0.36 -2.66
C PRO A 198 4.81 0.01 -2.43
N GLY A 199 5.12 -1.05 -1.69
CA GLY A 199 6.50 -1.51 -1.50
C GLY A 199 7.14 -2.01 -2.80
N TRP A 200 6.36 -2.71 -3.64
CA TRP A 200 6.80 -3.12 -4.96
C TRP A 200 7.06 -1.91 -5.87
N ILE A 201 6.18 -0.92 -5.88
CA ILE A 201 6.35 0.29 -6.68
C ILE A 201 7.62 1.05 -6.25
N CYS A 202 7.80 1.25 -4.95
CA CYS A 202 9.00 1.88 -4.39
C CYS A 202 10.27 1.12 -4.80
N TYR A 203 10.28 -0.21 -4.65
CA TYR A 203 11.40 -1.05 -5.08
C TYR A 203 11.68 -0.93 -6.59
N ALA A 204 10.63 -0.98 -7.41
CA ALA A 204 10.72 -0.92 -8.86
C ALA A 204 11.27 0.43 -9.34
N GLU A 205 10.76 1.54 -8.80
CA GLU A 205 11.21 2.90 -9.11
C GLU A 205 12.67 3.13 -8.68
N LYS A 206 13.05 2.70 -7.46
CA LYS A 206 14.40 2.94 -6.91
C LYS A 206 15.47 2.02 -7.51
N THR A 207 15.14 0.75 -7.76
CA THR A 207 16.14 -0.26 -8.15
C THR A 207 16.26 -0.41 -9.66
N HIS A 208 15.14 -0.35 -10.38
CA HIS A 208 15.08 -0.68 -11.80
C HIS A 208 14.70 0.52 -12.68
N GLY A 209 14.13 1.57 -12.08
CA GLY A 209 13.86 2.86 -12.74
C GLY A 209 13.12 2.71 -14.07
N SER A 210 13.58 3.45 -15.09
CA SER A 210 12.95 3.53 -16.41
C SER A 210 12.86 2.19 -17.16
N PHE A 211 13.62 1.18 -16.76
CA PHE A 211 13.57 -0.14 -17.39
C PHE A 211 12.25 -0.86 -17.07
N ILE A 212 11.82 -0.83 -15.81
CA ILE A 212 10.66 -1.61 -15.35
C ILE A 212 9.35 -0.81 -15.41
N ILE A 213 9.41 0.52 -15.23
CA ILE A 213 8.23 1.41 -15.16
C ILE A 213 7.24 1.21 -16.32
N PRO A 214 7.66 1.07 -17.60
CA PRO A 214 6.73 0.86 -18.71
C PRO A 214 5.88 -0.41 -18.60
N TYR A 215 6.39 -1.43 -17.88
CA TYR A 215 5.72 -2.71 -17.69
C TYR A 215 4.72 -2.69 -16.52
N ILE A 216 4.78 -1.67 -15.65
CA ILE A 216 3.88 -1.55 -14.50
C ILE A 216 2.50 -1.10 -14.95
N SER A 217 1.47 -1.76 -14.40
CA SER A 217 0.06 -1.40 -14.58
C SER A 217 -0.20 0.05 -14.16
N THR A 218 -0.93 0.79 -14.97
CA THR A 218 -1.38 2.16 -14.64
C THR A 218 -2.60 2.17 -13.72
N THR A 219 -3.20 1.00 -13.48
CA THR A 219 -4.35 0.85 -12.61
C THR A 219 -4.03 1.15 -11.15
N ARG A 220 -4.80 2.06 -10.55
CA ARG A 220 -4.67 2.44 -9.13
C ARG A 220 -4.93 1.26 -8.18
N SER A 221 -4.29 1.30 -7.01
CA SER A 221 -4.53 0.32 -5.95
C SER A 221 -5.94 0.47 -5.37
N PRO A 222 -6.52 -0.59 -4.77
CA PRO A 222 -7.84 -0.49 -4.11
C PRO A 222 -7.89 0.61 -3.05
N GLN A 223 -6.80 0.82 -2.30
CA GLN A 223 -6.69 1.89 -1.31
C GLN A 223 -6.74 3.29 -1.95
N GLN A 224 -6.02 3.50 -3.07
CA GLN A 224 -6.06 4.76 -3.80
C GLN A 224 -7.42 5.04 -4.43
N ILE A 225 -8.07 4.00 -4.98
CA ILE A 225 -9.43 4.11 -5.52
C ILE A 225 -10.40 4.50 -4.39
N MET A 226 -10.31 3.83 -3.23
CA MET A 226 -11.13 4.16 -2.06
C MET A 226 -10.95 5.59 -1.60
N GLY A 227 -9.70 6.04 -1.44
CA GLY A 227 -9.41 7.44 -1.07
C GLY A 227 -10.00 8.42 -2.07
N SER A 228 -9.88 8.14 -3.38
CA SER A 228 -10.45 8.98 -4.44
C SER A 228 -11.98 9.05 -4.34
N LEU A 229 -12.66 7.92 -4.13
CA LEU A 229 -14.12 7.87 -4.02
C LEU A 229 -14.63 8.55 -2.75
N ILE A 230 -13.92 8.41 -1.63
CA ILE A 230 -14.27 9.07 -0.38
C ILE A 230 -14.14 10.59 -0.52
N LYS A 231 -13.01 11.04 -1.07
CA LYS A 231 -12.66 12.46 -1.14
C LYS A 231 -13.37 13.21 -2.27
N ASP A 232 -13.89 12.51 -3.27
CA ASP A 232 -14.66 13.11 -4.36
C ASP A 232 -16.15 12.84 -4.21
N HIS A 233 -16.59 11.60 -4.47
CA HIS A 233 -18.00 11.26 -4.55
C HIS A 233 -18.70 11.35 -3.18
N PHE A 234 -18.13 10.72 -2.15
CA PHE A 234 -18.73 10.72 -0.82
C PHE A 234 -18.66 12.11 -0.17
N ALA A 235 -17.57 12.86 -0.35
CA ALA A 235 -17.45 14.24 0.13
C ALA A 235 -18.57 15.13 -0.41
N LYS A 236 -18.86 15.04 -1.72
CA LYS A 236 -19.99 15.73 -2.36
C LYS A 236 -21.33 15.32 -1.75
N GLN A 237 -21.54 14.02 -1.50
CA GLN A 237 -22.77 13.53 -0.85
C GLN A 237 -22.94 14.08 0.57
N GLN A 238 -21.85 14.32 1.30
CA GLN A 238 -21.87 14.90 2.65
C GLN A 238 -21.85 16.44 2.65
N SER A 239 -21.81 17.08 1.48
CA SER A 239 -21.63 18.54 1.36
C SER A 239 -20.37 19.06 2.08
N LEU A 240 -19.28 18.28 2.03
CA LEU A 240 -17.99 18.61 2.62
C LEU A 240 -16.91 18.78 1.55
N ALA A 241 -15.95 19.64 1.83
CA ALA A 241 -14.71 19.73 1.06
C ALA A 241 -13.77 18.54 1.40
N PRO A 242 -12.91 18.10 0.47
CA PRO A 242 -12.04 16.94 0.67
C PRO A 242 -11.09 17.02 1.87
N ASP A 243 -10.66 18.24 2.24
CA ASP A 243 -9.78 18.56 3.36
C ASP A 243 -10.48 18.48 4.73
N GLN A 244 -11.81 18.53 4.75
CA GLN A 244 -12.64 18.34 5.94
C GLN A 244 -12.84 16.86 6.29
N ILE A 245 -12.49 15.95 5.39
CA ILE A 245 -12.48 14.52 5.65
C ILE A 245 -11.08 14.11 6.11
N TYR A 246 -10.97 13.21 7.07
CA TYR A 246 -9.74 12.48 7.38
C TYR A 246 -9.91 11.04 6.90
#